data_AF-A0A971SBJ4-F1
#
_entry.id   AF-A0A971SBJ4-F1
#
_cell.length_a   1.000
_cell.length_b   1.000
_cell.length_c   1.000
_cell.angle_alpha   90.00
_cell.angle_beta   90.00
_cell.angle_gamma   90.00
#
_symmetry.space_group_name_H-M   'P 1'
#
loop_
_entity.id
_entity.type
_entity.pdbx_description
1 polymer ?
#
loop_
_entity_poly.entity_id
_entity_poly.type
_entity_poly.pdbx_seq_one_letter_code
_entity_poly.pdbx_strand_id
1 'polypeptide(L)'
;MMTNPTLYDHSNLNQLSWPKSFDGDYAFRYLFPIVSQGANFFIDNTLTEVCILAIDDIVLPITINNGEYENSYVCSPYTHYVSYAKVELTTLKNPILELILKAVLNLLGVILRCCRINQVVQVNNWLLSTNLYSEITQEQIERISSFLIHRFPRHTIVFRSINTISTDKIQAALVKNGYRMVTGRQIYIFPKNALKNLKSRSKSIVKKDLHLLETNGYRWYNEQSITENDLPR
;
A
#
# COMPACT_ATOMS: atom_id res chain seq x y z
N MET A 1 18.57 -13.20 -17.56
CA MET A 1 17.57 -13.87 -18.43
C MET A 1 16.21 -13.35 -18.01
N MET A 2 15.34 -13.01 -18.94
CA MET A 2 13.96 -12.60 -18.64
C MET A 2 13.15 -13.83 -18.23
N THR A 3 12.60 -13.87 -17.01
CA THR A 3 11.86 -15.03 -16.46
C THR A 3 10.38 -14.73 -16.33
N ASN A 4 9.51 -15.68 -16.63
CA ASN A 4 8.07 -15.42 -16.56
C ASN A 4 7.63 -15.19 -15.10
N PRO A 5 6.60 -14.33 -14.89
CA PRO A 5 6.06 -14.14 -13.55
C PRO A 5 5.60 -15.47 -12.96
N THR A 6 5.97 -15.71 -11.71
CA THR A 6 5.56 -16.90 -10.94
C THR A 6 4.95 -16.47 -9.64
N LEU A 7 3.85 -17.12 -9.25
CA LEU A 7 3.13 -16.82 -8.02
C LEU A 7 3.43 -17.87 -6.95
N TYR A 8 3.78 -17.39 -5.76
CA TYR A 8 4.05 -18.20 -4.59
C TYR A 8 3.05 -17.90 -3.48
N ASP A 9 2.43 -18.94 -2.94
CA ASP A 9 1.51 -18.90 -1.81
C ASP A 9 2.05 -19.83 -0.69
N HIS A 10 1.29 -19.99 0.39
CA HIS A 10 1.67 -20.85 1.52
C HIS A 10 2.07 -22.29 1.12
N SER A 11 1.59 -22.81 -0.01
CA SER A 11 1.83 -24.20 -0.44
C SER A 11 3.17 -24.41 -1.15
N ASN A 12 3.73 -23.36 -1.76
CA ASN A 12 4.94 -23.45 -2.57
C ASN A 12 5.98 -22.36 -2.24
N LEU A 13 5.76 -21.54 -1.21
CA LEU A 13 6.66 -20.46 -0.79
C LEU A 13 8.10 -20.92 -0.54
N ASN A 14 8.29 -22.15 -0.06
CA ASN A 14 9.61 -22.75 0.16
C ASN A 14 10.42 -22.96 -1.14
N GLN A 15 9.78 -22.90 -2.30
CA GLN A 15 10.43 -23.01 -3.62
C GLN A 15 10.95 -21.66 -4.13
N LEU A 16 10.54 -20.55 -3.50
CA LEU A 16 10.97 -19.21 -3.91
C LEU A 16 12.46 -19.01 -3.61
N SER A 17 13.23 -18.73 -4.65
CA SER A 17 14.60 -18.23 -4.53
C SER A 17 14.58 -16.72 -4.33
N TRP A 18 14.80 -16.30 -3.09
CA TRP A 18 14.82 -14.87 -2.73
C TRP A 18 16.03 -14.15 -3.34
N PRO A 19 15.86 -12.89 -3.81
CA PRO A 19 16.97 -12.07 -4.27
C PRO A 19 18.03 -11.91 -3.18
N LYS A 20 19.30 -12.13 -3.53
CA LYS A 20 20.43 -11.98 -2.60
C LYS A 20 20.83 -10.50 -2.48
N SER A 21 19.93 -9.69 -1.94
CA SER A 21 20.10 -8.25 -1.73
C SER A 21 19.52 -7.84 -0.37
N PHE A 22 19.87 -6.64 0.10
CA PHE A 22 19.29 -6.09 1.33
C PHE A 22 17.75 -6.05 1.27
N ASP A 23 17.19 -5.61 0.14
CA ASP A 23 15.74 -5.56 -0.06
C ASP A 23 15.13 -6.97 -0.13
N GLY A 24 15.83 -7.95 -0.69
CA GLY A 24 15.41 -9.35 -0.70
C GLY A 24 15.36 -9.96 0.70
N ASP A 25 16.38 -9.70 1.53
CA ASP A 25 16.42 -10.13 2.92
C ASP A 25 15.31 -9.47 3.75
N TYR A 26 15.07 -8.17 3.52
CA TYR A 26 13.95 -7.45 4.14
C TYR A 26 12.60 -8.06 3.73
N ALA A 27 12.40 -8.29 2.43
CA ALA A 27 11.20 -8.89 1.88
C ALA A 27 10.94 -10.28 2.48
N PHE A 28 11.99 -11.12 2.59
CA PHE A 28 11.89 -12.43 3.23
C PHE A 28 11.41 -12.32 4.68
N ARG A 29 12.08 -11.49 5.50
CA ARG A 29 11.76 -11.35 6.93
C ARG A 29 10.34 -10.85 7.17
N TYR A 30 9.84 -9.97 6.29
CA TYR A 30 8.51 -9.41 6.40
C TYR A 30 7.42 -10.33 5.81
N LEU A 31 7.60 -10.81 4.59
CA LEU A 31 6.56 -11.51 3.83
C LEU A 31 6.49 -13.00 4.12
N PHE A 32 7.60 -13.66 4.42
CA PHE A 32 7.60 -15.10 4.68
C PHE A 32 6.62 -15.51 5.80
N PRO A 33 6.62 -14.89 7.00
CA PRO A 33 5.66 -15.24 8.04
C PRO A 33 4.23 -14.89 7.65
N ILE A 34 3.99 -13.75 6.99
CA ILE A 34 2.65 -13.30 6.58
C ILE A 34 2.02 -14.26 5.57
N VAL A 35 2.78 -14.70 4.56
CA VAL A 35 2.30 -15.64 3.55
C VAL A 35 2.10 -17.03 4.14
N SER A 36 2.97 -17.45 5.06
CA SER A 36 2.90 -18.78 5.69
C SER A 36 1.72 -18.93 6.65
N GLN A 37 1.45 -17.91 7.47
CA GLN A 37 0.43 -17.97 8.53
C GLN A 37 -0.87 -17.22 8.19
N GLY A 38 -0.86 -16.40 7.14
CA GLY A 38 -1.95 -15.49 6.78
C GLY A 38 -1.84 -14.12 7.47
N ALA A 39 -2.31 -13.08 6.78
CA ALA A 39 -2.25 -11.71 7.29
C ALA A 39 -3.07 -11.50 8.56
N ASN A 40 -4.22 -12.16 8.68
CA ASN A 40 -5.13 -12.03 9.81
C ASN A 40 -4.55 -12.58 11.12
N PHE A 41 -3.51 -13.43 11.06
CA PHE A 41 -2.78 -13.88 12.24
C PHE A 41 -2.01 -12.74 12.92
N PHE A 42 -1.54 -11.76 12.13
CA PHE A 42 -0.76 -10.62 12.62
C PHE A 42 -1.56 -9.32 12.68
N ILE A 43 -2.66 -9.22 11.92
CA ILE A 43 -3.45 -8.01 11.76
C ILE A 43 -4.94 -8.37 11.77
N ASP A 44 -5.58 -8.26 12.93
CA ASP A 44 -6.96 -8.71 13.18
C ASP A 44 -8.01 -8.23 12.16
N ASN A 45 -7.83 -7.01 11.64
CA ASN A 45 -8.78 -6.39 10.71
C ASN A 45 -8.39 -6.53 9.23
N THR A 46 -7.45 -7.44 8.90
CA THR A 46 -6.95 -7.65 7.55
C THR A 46 -7.27 -9.07 7.07
N LEU A 47 -8.34 -9.18 6.29
CA LEU A 47 -8.81 -10.41 5.66
C LEU A 47 -8.45 -10.40 4.18
N THR A 48 -7.29 -10.92 3.82
CA THR A 48 -6.83 -11.02 2.44
C THR A 48 -5.85 -12.18 2.30
N GLU A 49 -5.86 -12.81 1.13
CA GLU A 49 -4.82 -13.77 0.78
C GLU A 49 -3.57 -12.99 0.36
N VAL A 50 -2.43 -13.31 0.95
CA VAL A 50 -1.14 -12.69 0.60
C VAL A 50 -0.32 -13.71 -0.15
N CYS A 51 0.10 -13.36 -1.36
CA CYS A 51 0.99 -14.15 -2.19
C CYS A 51 2.19 -13.32 -2.60
N ILE A 52 3.19 -13.98 -3.15
CA ILE A 52 4.40 -13.36 -3.66
C ILE A 52 4.47 -13.56 -5.16
N LEU A 53 4.58 -12.47 -5.91
CA LEU A 53 4.85 -12.49 -7.33
C LEU A 53 6.34 -12.25 -7.57
N ALA A 54 7.04 -13.25 -8.11
CA ALA A 54 8.43 -13.12 -8.50
C ALA A 54 8.56 -13.04 -10.03
N ILE A 55 9.38 -12.12 -10.52
CA ILE A 55 9.74 -11.97 -11.94
C ILE A 55 11.15 -11.38 -12.02
N ASP A 56 12.00 -11.96 -12.86
CA ASP A 56 13.42 -11.59 -12.98
C ASP A 56 14.12 -11.56 -11.61
N ASP A 57 14.54 -10.37 -11.15
CA ASP A 57 15.20 -10.11 -9.87
C ASP A 57 14.28 -9.43 -8.83
N ILE A 58 13.00 -9.21 -9.16
CA ILE A 58 12.05 -8.52 -8.28
C ILE A 58 11.06 -9.49 -7.64
N VAL A 59 10.72 -9.18 -6.39
CA VAL A 59 9.74 -9.90 -5.58
C VAL A 59 8.73 -8.89 -5.07
N LEU A 60 7.47 -9.05 -5.48
CA LEU A 60 6.39 -8.14 -5.13
C LEU A 60 5.34 -8.87 -4.30
N PRO A 61 4.95 -8.37 -3.12
CA PRO A 61 3.79 -8.89 -2.44
C PRO A 61 2.54 -8.52 -3.22
N ILE A 62 1.61 -9.48 -3.32
CA ILE A 62 0.29 -9.25 -3.85
C ILE A 62 -0.75 -9.64 -2.81
N THR A 63 -1.84 -8.87 -2.76
CA THR A 63 -3.01 -9.20 -1.94
C THR A 63 -4.17 -9.54 -2.84
N ILE A 64 -4.89 -10.60 -2.54
CA ILE A 64 -6.01 -11.11 -3.32
C ILE A 64 -7.26 -11.06 -2.45
N ASN A 65 -8.26 -10.34 -2.93
CA ASN A 65 -9.56 -10.22 -2.30
C ASN A 65 -10.65 -10.73 -3.23
N ASN A 66 -11.63 -11.44 -2.67
CA ASN A 66 -12.73 -12.03 -3.42
C ASN A 66 -14.07 -11.35 -3.13
N GLY A 67 -14.14 -10.54 -2.07
CA GLY A 67 -15.35 -9.81 -1.69
C GLY A 67 -15.45 -9.44 -0.22
N GLU A 68 -14.34 -9.36 0.50
CA GLU A 68 -14.29 -9.10 1.94
C GLU A 68 -14.54 -7.60 2.19
N TYR A 69 -15.76 -7.24 2.62
CA TYR A 69 -16.17 -5.83 2.78
C TYR A 69 -15.95 -5.26 4.19
N GLU A 70 -15.83 -6.10 5.21
CA GLU A 70 -15.42 -5.72 6.57
C GLU A 70 -13.92 -5.98 6.69
N ASN A 71 -13.13 -5.09 6.10
CA ASN A 71 -11.70 -5.31 5.91
C ASN A 71 -10.93 -3.98 5.95
N SER A 72 -9.63 -4.04 6.23
CA SER A 72 -8.77 -2.87 6.27
C SER A 72 -8.71 -2.15 4.92
N TYR A 73 -8.63 -0.82 4.94
CA TYR A 73 -8.57 0.01 3.73
C TYR A 73 -7.29 -0.22 2.91
N VAL A 74 -6.27 -0.85 3.49
CA VAL A 74 -5.02 -1.19 2.80
C VAL A 74 -5.22 -2.32 1.78
N CYS A 75 -6.22 -3.18 1.99
CA CYS A 75 -6.57 -4.28 1.08
C CYS A 75 -7.99 -4.19 0.48
N SER A 76 -8.86 -3.31 1.00
CA SER A 76 -10.22 -3.12 0.48
C SER A 76 -10.45 -1.75 -0.16
N PRO A 77 -10.65 -1.71 -1.50
CA PRO A 77 -11.15 -0.52 -2.20
C PRO A 77 -12.51 -0.04 -1.67
N TYR A 78 -13.42 -0.94 -1.30
CA TYR A 78 -14.70 -0.57 -0.71
C TYR A 78 -14.52 0.20 0.60
N THR A 79 -13.69 -0.33 1.52
CA THR A 79 -13.39 0.37 2.77
C THR A 79 -12.78 1.73 2.48
N HIS A 80 -11.83 1.82 1.53
CA HIS A 80 -11.18 3.07 1.15
C HIS A 80 -12.18 4.14 0.66
N TYR A 81 -13.06 3.80 -0.29
CA TYR A 81 -13.96 4.76 -0.92
C TYR A 81 -15.29 4.98 -0.19
N VAL A 82 -15.70 4.06 0.68
CA VAL A 82 -17.03 4.07 1.30
C VAL A 82 -16.94 4.08 2.81
N SER A 83 -16.45 3.01 3.44
CA SER A 83 -16.51 2.89 4.90
C SER A 83 -15.65 3.94 5.60
N TYR A 84 -14.40 4.10 5.16
CA TYR A 84 -13.47 5.08 5.70
C TYR A 84 -13.91 6.52 5.37
N ALA A 85 -14.38 6.74 4.14
CA ALA A 85 -14.93 8.04 3.74
C ALA A 85 -16.10 8.48 4.63
N LYS A 86 -16.96 7.55 5.08
CA LYS A 86 -18.05 7.86 6.04
C LYS A 86 -17.54 8.27 7.41
N VAL A 87 -16.45 7.67 7.88
CA VAL A 87 -15.82 8.05 9.17
C VAL A 87 -15.25 9.46 9.06
N GLU A 88 -14.57 9.77 7.96
CA GLU A 88 -13.98 11.09 7.73
C GLU A 88 -15.01 12.22 7.59
N LEU A 89 -16.30 11.93 7.34
CA LEU A 89 -17.34 12.96 7.27
C LEU A 89 -17.44 13.78 8.56
N THR A 90 -17.17 13.19 9.73
CA THR A 90 -17.25 13.92 11.01
C THR A 90 -16.26 15.07 11.13
N THR A 91 -15.24 15.11 10.26
CA THR A 91 -14.29 16.23 10.18
C THR A 91 -14.91 17.52 9.62
N LEU A 92 -16.06 17.42 8.94
CA LEU A 92 -16.78 18.55 8.36
C LEU A 92 -17.45 19.43 9.43
N LYS A 93 -17.77 18.88 10.60
CA LYS A 93 -18.45 19.58 11.71
C LYS A 93 -19.77 20.22 11.27
N ASN A 94 -20.51 19.55 10.39
CA ASN A 94 -21.80 20.01 9.86
C ASN A 94 -22.78 18.82 9.76
N PRO A 95 -23.67 18.63 10.75
CA PRO A 95 -24.51 17.43 10.84
C PRO A 95 -25.44 17.20 9.63
N ILE A 96 -25.97 18.27 9.02
CA ILE A 96 -26.87 18.15 7.87
C ILE A 96 -26.08 17.67 6.64
N LEU A 97 -24.93 18.29 6.40
CA LEU A 97 -24.06 17.91 5.29
C LEU A 97 -23.52 16.49 5.47
N GLU A 98 -23.10 16.12 6.69
CA GLU A 98 -22.66 14.78 7.04
C GLU A 98 -23.76 13.74 6.77
N LEU A 99 -25.01 14.03 7.12
CA LEU A 99 -26.14 13.13 6.87
C LEU A 99 -26.37 12.93 5.37
N ILE A 100 -26.39 14.02 4.58
CA ILE A 100 -26.58 13.97 3.13
C ILE A 100 -25.46 13.16 2.47
N LEU A 101 -24.20 13.46 2.79
CA LEU A 101 -23.05 12.76 2.22
C LEU A 101 -23.01 11.29 2.65
N LYS A 102 -23.41 10.96 3.88
CA LYS A 102 -23.53 9.58 4.34
C LYS A 102 -24.55 8.80 3.51
N ALA A 103 -25.69 9.42 3.16
CA ALA A 103 -26.68 8.81 2.29
C ALA A 103 -26.13 8.58 0.87
N VAL A 104 -25.40 9.55 0.31
CA VAL A 104 -24.71 9.40 -0.99
C VAL A 104 -23.69 8.25 -0.95
N LEU A 105 -22.87 8.17 0.10
CA LEU A 105 -21.89 7.09 0.27
C LEU A 105 -22.55 5.72 0.49
N ASN A 106 -23.75 5.66 1.09
CA ASN A 106 -24.52 4.43 1.19
C ASN A 106 -24.96 3.94 -0.20
N LEU A 107 -25.53 4.83 -1.02
CA LEU A 107 -25.96 4.50 -2.39
C LEU A 107 -24.77 4.06 -3.25
N LEU A 108 -23.68 4.83 -3.23
CA LEU A 108 -22.44 4.48 -3.90
C LEU A 108 -21.92 3.11 -3.43
N GLY A 109 -22.01 2.85 -2.12
CA GLY A 109 -21.63 1.56 -1.54
C GLY A 109 -22.42 0.39 -2.11
N VAL A 110 -23.74 0.53 -2.30
CA VAL A 110 -24.56 -0.52 -2.93
C VAL A 110 -24.09 -0.77 -4.37
N ILE A 111 -23.91 0.30 -5.15
CA ILE A 111 -23.46 0.20 -6.55
C ILE A 111 -22.10 -0.52 -6.62
N LEU A 112 -21.14 -0.11 -5.80
CA LEU A 112 -19.79 -0.68 -5.80
C LEU A 112 -19.77 -2.15 -5.34
N ARG A 113 -20.65 -2.55 -4.41
CA ARG A 113 -20.82 -3.97 -4.02
C ARG A 113 -21.39 -4.79 -5.19
N CYS A 114 -22.39 -4.27 -5.89
CA CYS A 114 -22.96 -4.92 -7.08
C CYS A 114 -21.90 -5.09 -8.19
N CYS A 115 -21.01 -4.10 -8.36
CA CYS A 115 -19.87 -4.17 -9.28
C CYS A 115 -18.68 -5.01 -8.76
N ARG A 116 -18.78 -5.60 -7.55
CA ARG A 116 -17.71 -6.39 -6.90
C ARG A 116 -16.39 -5.64 -6.78
N ILE A 117 -16.43 -4.39 -6.31
CA ILE A 117 -15.24 -3.51 -6.20
C ILE A 117 -14.08 -4.10 -5.37
N ASN A 118 -14.38 -5.06 -4.49
CA ASN A 118 -13.37 -5.75 -3.66
C ASN A 118 -12.84 -7.04 -4.29
N GLN A 119 -13.35 -7.46 -5.45
CA GLN A 119 -12.78 -8.59 -6.18
C GLN A 119 -11.54 -8.10 -6.95
N VAL A 120 -10.41 -8.00 -6.24
CA VAL A 120 -9.20 -7.33 -6.72
C VAL A 120 -7.93 -8.12 -6.42
N VAL A 121 -6.93 -7.93 -7.27
CA VAL A 121 -5.54 -8.32 -7.03
C VAL A 121 -4.72 -7.05 -6.96
N GLN A 122 -4.15 -6.75 -5.79
CA GLN A 122 -3.36 -5.54 -5.60
C GLN A 122 -1.88 -5.88 -5.64
N VAL A 123 -1.16 -5.29 -6.59
CA VAL A 123 0.25 -5.54 -6.84
C VAL A 123 1.11 -4.59 -6.02
N ASN A 124 2.20 -5.11 -5.47
CA ASN A 124 3.10 -4.40 -4.55
C ASN A 124 2.35 -3.89 -3.31
N ASN A 125 1.52 -4.76 -2.70
CA ASN A 125 0.78 -4.41 -1.49
C ASN A 125 1.42 -5.01 -0.24
N TRP A 126 2.16 -4.19 0.49
CA TRP A 126 2.83 -4.56 1.74
C TRP A 126 1.91 -4.46 2.95
N LEU A 127 0.58 -4.35 2.74
CA LEU A 127 -0.41 -4.07 3.80
C LEU A 127 -0.16 -2.72 4.50
N LEU A 128 0.55 -1.81 3.83
CA LEU A 128 0.83 -0.46 4.32
C LEU A 128 -0.06 0.58 3.65
N SER A 129 -0.20 1.72 4.32
CA SER A 129 -0.92 2.89 3.78
C SER A 129 -0.22 3.48 2.55
N THR A 130 1.12 3.44 2.54
CA THR A 130 2.00 3.86 1.44
C THR A 130 2.90 2.70 1.07
N ASN A 131 2.68 2.08 -0.08
CA ASN A 131 3.57 1.05 -0.59
C ASN A 131 4.63 1.71 -1.49
N LEU A 132 5.89 1.62 -1.08
CA LEU A 132 7.00 2.11 -1.88
C LEU A 132 7.30 1.11 -3.00
N TYR A 133 7.72 1.62 -4.15
CA TYR A 133 8.11 0.81 -5.29
C TYR A 133 9.64 0.76 -5.38
N SER A 134 10.16 -0.45 -5.57
CA SER A 134 11.46 -0.64 -6.21
C SER A 134 11.35 -0.28 -7.69
N GLU A 135 12.49 -0.17 -8.37
CA GLU A 135 12.48 -0.02 -9.82
C GLU A 135 11.79 -1.23 -10.48
N ILE A 136 10.88 -0.94 -11.41
CA ILE A 136 10.17 -1.93 -12.21
C ILE A 136 10.07 -1.40 -13.64
N THR A 137 10.42 -2.24 -14.60
CA THR A 137 10.46 -1.85 -16.01
C THR A 137 9.08 -1.92 -16.67
N GLN A 138 8.92 -1.24 -17.80
CA GLN A 138 7.68 -1.32 -18.60
C GLN A 138 7.41 -2.77 -19.04
N GLU A 139 8.45 -3.48 -19.47
CA GLU A 139 8.34 -4.89 -19.90
C GLU A 139 7.91 -5.80 -18.75
N GLN A 140 8.44 -5.60 -17.54
CA GLN A 140 8.01 -6.32 -16.35
C GLN A 140 6.52 -6.04 -16.05
N ILE A 141 6.07 -4.79 -16.13
CA ILE A 141 4.66 -4.42 -15.94
C ILE A 141 3.75 -5.12 -16.97
N GLU A 142 4.14 -5.18 -18.23
CA GLU A 142 3.39 -5.86 -19.30
C GLU A 142 3.25 -7.35 -19.03
N ARG A 143 4.35 -8.01 -18.64
CA ARG A 143 4.38 -9.45 -18.32
C ARG A 143 3.60 -9.77 -17.06
N ILE A 144 3.78 -9.00 -15.99
CA ILE A 144 3.00 -9.12 -14.74
C ILE A 144 1.52 -8.98 -15.05
N SER A 145 1.13 -7.94 -15.79
CA SER A 145 -0.28 -7.69 -16.10
C SER A 145 -0.87 -8.83 -16.91
N SER A 146 -0.17 -9.27 -17.96
CA SER A 146 -0.60 -10.41 -18.77
C SER A 146 -0.78 -11.67 -17.93
N PHE A 147 0.18 -11.99 -17.07
CA PHE A 147 0.10 -13.14 -16.16
C PHE A 147 -1.10 -13.04 -15.22
N LEU A 148 -1.29 -11.90 -14.56
CA LEU A 148 -2.37 -11.72 -13.58
C LEU A 148 -3.75 -11.71 -14.25
N ILE A 149 -3.89 -11.15 -15.45
CA ILE A 149 -5.15 -11.20 -16.22
C ILE A 149 -5.54 -12.64 -16.51
N HIS A 150 -4.59 -13.47 -16.95
CA HIS A 150 -4.84 -14.89 -17.21
C HIS A 150 -5.13 -15.67 -15.92
N ARG A 151 -4.39 -15.39 -14.85
CA ARG A 151 -4.49 -16.12 -13.58
C ARG A 151 -5.75 -15.76 -12.78
N PHE A 152 -6.21 -14.52 -12.88
CA PHE A 152 -7.34 -13.96 -12.12
C PHE A 152 -8.34 -13.24 -13.05
N PRO A 153 -9.00 -13.95 -13.97
CA PRO A 153 -9.81 -13.35 -15.04
C PRO A 153 -11.07 -12.62 -14.55
N ARG A 154 -11.42 -12.76 -13.26
CA ARG A 154 -12.58 -12.13 -12.64
C ARG A 154 -12.21 -11.01 -11.68
N HIS A 155 -10.93 -10.69 -11.55
CA HIS A 155 -10.43 -9.68 -10.60
C HIS A 155 -9.94 -8.45 -11.32
N THR A 156 -10.14 -7.28 -10.70
CA THR A 156 -9.49 -6.05 -11.15
C THR A 156 -8.06 -6.02 -10.62
N ILE A 157 -7.09 -5.76 -11.48
CA ILE A 157 -5.69 -5.61 -11.08
C ILE A 157 -5.44 -4.16 -10.69
N VAL A 158 -4.87 -3.94 -9.51
CA VAL A 158 -4.66 -2.61 -8.95
C VAL A 158 -3.20 -2.43 -8.57
N PHE A 159 -2.57 -1.38 -9.10
CA PHE A 159 -1.29 -0.87 -8.62
C PHE A 159 -1.57 0.33 -7.71
N ARG A 160 -1.21 0.23 -6.43
CA ARG A 160 -1.47 1.28 -5.43
C ARG A 160 -0.30 2.24 -5.31
N SER A 161 -0.48 3.36 -4.60
CA SER A 161 0.62 4.29 -4.25
C SER A 161 1.40 4.90 -5.42
N ILE A 162 0.82 4.85 -6.62
CA ILE A 162 1.36 5.49 -7.81
C ILE A 162 1.11 7.00 -7.76
N ASN A 163 2.15 7.78 -7.98
CA ASN A 163 2.15 9.24 -8.04
C ASN A 163 3.17 9.78 -9.05
N THR A 164 3.03 11.05 -9.40
CA THR A 164 3.85 11.74 -10.41
C THR A 164 5.22 12.22 -9.90
N ILE A 165 5.54 12.03 -8.61
CA ILE A 165 6.76 12.56 -8.00
C ILE A 165 7.82 11.46 -7.83
N SER A 166 7.44 10.31 -7.26
CA SER A 166 8.38 9.23 -6.97
C SER A 166 8.23 8.01 -7.89
N THR A 167 7.15 7.92 -8.67
CA THR A 167 6.82 6.76 -9.51
C THR A 167 6.32 7.19 -10.90
N ASP A 168 6.80 8.32 -11.41
CA ASP A 168 6.38 8.90 -12.69
C ASP A 168 6.58 7.94 -13.87
N LYS A 169 7.73 7.25 -13.92
CA LYS A 169 8.02 6.23 -14.95
C LYS A 169 7.09 5.04 -14.86
N ILE A 170 6.80 4.56 -13.64
CA ILE A 170 5.89 3.44 -13.38
C ILE A 170 4.47 3.84 -13.80
N GLN A 171 4.04 5.06 -13.46
CA GLN A 171 2.74 5.59 -13.89
C GLN A 171 2.62 5.62 -15.41
N ALA A 172 3.63 6.15 -16.11
CA ALA A 172 3.63 6.20 -17.57
C ALA A 172 3.56 4.79 -18.19
N ALA A 173 4.32 3.84 -17.66
CA ALA A 173 4.29 2.44 -18.10
C ALA A 173 2.93 1.77 -17.85
N LEU A 174 2.30 1.99 -16.69
CA LEU A 174 0.97 1.48 -16.38
C LEU A 174 -0.09 2.06 -17.33
N VAL A 175 -0.09 3.37 -17.56
CA VAL A 175 -1.04 4.02 -18.49
C VAL A 175 -0.86 3.48 -19.91
N LYS A 176 0.39 3.31 -20.37
CA LYS A 176 0.68 2.70 -21.67
C LYS A 176 0.18 1.26 -21.76
N ASN A 177 0.20 0.53 -20.65
CA ASN A 177 -0.32 -0.82 -20.53
C ASN A 177 -1.85 -0.88 -20.25
N GLY A 178 -2.59 0.21 -20.51
CA GLY A 178 -4.05 0.24 -20.45
C GLY A 178 -4.67 0.49 -19.07
N TYR A 179 -3.86 0.73 -18.02
CA TYR A 179 -4.38 1.06 -16.69
C TYR A 179 -5.00 2.46 -16.67
N ARG A 180 -6.02 2.62 -15.82
CA ARG A 180 -6.65 3.91 -15.53
C ARG A 180 -6.26 4.39 -14.14
N MET A 181 -5.91 5.67 -14.04
CA MET A 181 -5.61 6.29 -12.76
C MET A 181 -6.92 6.58 -12.01
N VAL A 182 -6.98 6.11 -10.76
CA VAL A 182 -8.07 6.43 -9.83
C VAL A 182 -7.47 7.18 -8.65
N THR A 183 -8.19 8.17 -8.15
CA THR A 183 -7.75 8.95 -6.99
C THR A 183 -7.64 8.05 -5.77
N GLY A 184 -6.44 7.98 -5.19
CA GLY A 184 -6.18 7.26 -3.95
C GLY A 184 -6.45 8.15 -2.75
N ARG A 185 -5.38 8.73 -2.20
CA ARG A 185 -5.41 9.66 -1.06
C ARG A 185 -4.35 10.74 -1.25
N GLN A 186 -4.47 11.79 -0.45
CA GLN A 186 -3.41 12.78 -0.36
C GLN A 186 -2.18 12.20 0.34
N ILE A 187 -1.01 12.41 -0.24
CA ILE A 187 0.28 12.10 0.36
C ILE A 187 1.10 13.39 0.48
N TYR A 188 1.81 13.54 1.59
CA TYR A 188 2.74 14.65 1.79
C TYR A 188 4.14 14.13 1.57
N ILE A 189 4.88 14.78 0.66
CA ILE A 189 6.26 14.41 0.34
C ILE A 189 7.17 15.48 0.93
N PHE A 190 8.16 15.05 1.70
CA PHE A 190 9.22 15.90 2.22
C PHE A 190 10.55 15.56 1.52
N PRO A 191 10.96 16.33 0.49
CA PRO A 191 12.20 16.05 -0.24
C PRO A 191 13.44 16.06 0.68
N LYS A 192 14.41 15.19 0.41
CA LYS A 192 15.68 15.12 1.18
C LYS A 192 16.43 16.46 1.28
N ASN A 193 16.31 17.30 0.24
CA ASN A 193 16.92 18.64 0.20
C ASN A 193 15.94 19.78 0.53
N ALA A 194 14.73 19.47 1.00
CA ALA A 194 13.69 20.45 1.26
C ALA A 194 14.18 21.55 2.20
N LEU A 195 14.87 21.18 3.27
CA LEU A 195 15.43 22.10 4.29
C LEU A 195 16.31 23.21 3.69
N LYS A 196 17.11 22.88 2.66
CA LYS A 196 18.00 23.84 1.99
C LYS A 196 17.19 24.92 1.24
N ASN A 197 16.07 24.51 0.65
CA ASN A 197 15.26 25.35 -0.23
C ASN A 197 13.96 25.86 0.43
N LEU A 198 13.81 25.71 1.75
CA LEU A 198 12.62 26.20 2.45
C LEU A 198 12.54 27.74 2.40
N LYS A 199 11.34 28.24 2.09
CA LYS A 199 10.99 29.66 2.27
C LYS A 199 11.10 30.04 3.76
N SER A 200 11.34 31.32 4.06
CA SER A 200 11.55 31.82 5.42
C SER A 200 10.45 31.38 6.41
N ARG A 201 9.17 31.44 5.99
CA ARG A 201 8.03 30.99 6.80
C ARG A 201 8.11 29.50 7.16
N SER A 202 8.43 28.63 6.20
CA SER A 202 8.57 27.19 6.44
C SER A 202 9.77 26.88 7.35
N LYS A 203 10.88 27.61 7.19
CA LYS A 203 12.04 27.51 8.11
C LYS A 203 11.65 27.88 9.54
N SER A 204 10.85 28.92 9.73
CA SER A 204 10.36 29.32 11.05
C SER A 204 9.50 28.25 11.70
N ILE A 205 8.62 27.59 10.94
CA ILE A 205 7.79 26.48 11.45
C ILE A 205 8.67 25.31 11.90
N VAL A 206 9.60 24.85 11.05
CA VAL A 206 10.52 23.76 11.40
C VAL A 206 11.34 24.08 12.66
N LYS A 207 11.81 25.33 12.80
CA LYS A 207 12.52 25.76 14.02
C LYS A 207 11.64 25.69 15.27
N LYS A 208 10.36 26.06 15.16
CA LYS A 208 9.42 25.95 16.29
C LYS A 208 9.20 24.48 16.66
N ASP A 209 9.02 23.60 15.68
CA ASP A 209 8.85 22.16 15.94
C ASP A 209 10.09 21.56 16.62
N LEU A 210 11.30 21.90 16.15
CA LEU A 210 12.55 21.49 16.79
C LEU A 210 12.69 22.02 18.21
N HIS A 211 12.30 23.28 18.45
CA HIS A 211 12.33 23.86 19.79
C HIS A 211 11.35 23.17 20.75
N LEU A 212 10.17 22.74 20.25
CA LEU A 212 9.24 21.94 21.05
C LEU A 212 9.85 20.59 21.44
N LEU A 213 10.66 19.97 20.57
CA LEU A 213 11.36 18.73 20.93
C LEU A 213 12.37 18.95 22.06
N GLU A 214 13.14 20.05 21.99
CA GLU A 214 14.15 20.40 23.00
C GLU A 214 13.53 20.73 24.37
N THR A 215 12.37 21.40 24.37
CA THR A 215 11.76 21.96 25.59
C THR A 215 10.82 21.00 26.32
N ASN A 216 10.29 19.99 25.65
CA ASN A 216 9.29 19.07 26.23
C ASN A 216 9.90 17.74 26.71
N GLY A 217 11.21 17.66 26.91
CA GLY A 217 11.87 16.50 27.52
C GLY A 217 11.90 15.24 26.65
N TYR A 218 11.67 15.35 25.35
CA TYR A 218 11.80 14.22 24.43
C TYR A 218 13.26 13.80 24.30
N ARG A 219 13.51 12.48 24.31
CA ARG A 219 14.84 11.91 24.04
C ARG A 219 14.85 11.25 22.68
N TRP A 220 15.88 11.56 21.90
CA TRP A 220 16.14 10.91 20.63
C TRP A 220 16.89 9.60 20.86
N TYR A 221 16.31 8.51 20.36
CA TYR A 221 16.96 7.22 20.26
C TYR A 221 17.20 6.93 18.78
N ASN A 222 18.39 6.42 18.47
CA ASN A 222 18.68 5.88 17.15
C ASN A 222 18.21 4.42 17.05
N GLU A 223 18.22 3.84 15.86
CA GLU A 223 17.81 2.44 15.64
C GLU A 223 18.55 1.45 16.55
N GLN A 224 19.81 1.74 16.92
CA GLN A 224 20.67 0.89 17.74
C GLN A 224 20.34 0.95 19.23
N SER A 225 19.52 1.91 19.66
CA SER A 225 19.15 2.09 21.07
C SER A 225 17.77 1.56 21.41
N ILE A 226 17.05 0.98 20.44
CA ILE A 226 15.85 0.17 20.70
C ILE A 226 16.30 -1.24 21.06
N THR A 227 16.02 -1.67 22.28
CA THR A 227 16.37 -2.99 22.82
C THR A 227 15.14 -3.90 22.89
N GLU A 228 15.34 -5.21 23.12
CA GLU A 228 14.22 -6.13 23.35
C GLU A 228 13.37 -5.74 24.57
N ASN A 229 13.97 -5.09 25.58
CA ASN A 229 13.26 -4.60 26.76
C ASN A 229 12.26 -3.48 26.42
N ASP A 230 12.43 -2.77 25.30
CA ASP A 230 11.52 -1.73 24.83
C ASP A 230 10.32 -2.30 24.06
N LEU A 231 10.33 -3.61 23.74
CA LEU A 231 9.30 -4.32 23.00
C LEU A 231 8.75 -5.51 23.83
N PRO A 232 8.11 -5.28 24.99
CA PRO A 232 7.51 -6.36 25.76
C PRO A 232 6.43 -7.05 24.93
N ARG A 233 6.59 -8.37 24.73
CA ARG A 233 5.63 -9.23 24.02
C ARG A 233 4.57 -9.77 24.97
#